data_AF-A0A2U8WN09-F1
#
_entry.id   AF-A0A2U8WN09-F1
#
_cell.length_a   1.000
_cell.length_b   1.000
_cell.length_c   1.000
_cell.angle_alpha   90.00
_cell.angle_beta   90.00
_cell.angle_gamma   90.00
#
_symmetry.space_group_name_H-M   'P 1'
#
loop_
_entity.id
_entity.type
_entity.pdbx_description
1 polymer ?
#
loop_
_entity_poly.entity_id
_entity_poly.type
_entity_poly.pdbx_seq_one_letter_code
_entity_poly.pdbx_strand_id
1 'polypeptide(L)'
;MAQHDDIRPFAPIARQAARQVARQGSRHLRPSGTRAPADCLAEHLIEAYRHAAACEDPVALDLIRLALGHVGRTYPPTGINAADEGHWS
;
A
#
# COMPACT_ATOMS: atom_id res chain seq x y z
N MET A 1 21.34 28.86 40.07
CA MET A 1 21.99 28.88 38.74
C MET A 1 22.19 27.41 38.34
N ALA A 2 21.64 26.81 37.30
CA ALA A 2 20.83 27.26 36.18
C ALA A 2 19.88 26.11 35.75
N GLN A 3 18.83 26.50 35.06
CA GLN A 3 17.74 25.74 34.42
C GLN A 3 18.22 24.96 33.18
N HIS A 4 17.29 24.23 32.53
CA HIS A 4 17.34 23.48 31.25
C HIS A 4 17.38 21.95 31.42
N ASP A 5 16.51 21.13 30.81
CA ASP A 5 15.45 21.37 29.83
C ASP A 5 14.48 20.17 29.81
N ASP A 6 13.21 20.45 29.59
CA ASP A 6 12.05 19.54 29.60
C ASP A 6 11.90 18.93 28.19
N ILE A 7 12.51 17.77 27.89
CA ILE A 7 12.28 17.06 26.62
C ILE A 7 11.13 16.06 26.80
N ARG A 8 9.91 16.53 26.54
CA ARG A 8 8.72 15.70 26.38
C ARG A 8 8.82 14.89 25.08
N PRO A 9 8.74 13.54 25.10
CA PRO A 9 8.64 12.78 23.87
C PRO A 9 7.21 12.88 23.31
N PHE A 10 6.95 13.89 22.47
CA PHE A 10 5.69 14.11 21.75
C PHE A 10 5.53 13.16 20.54
N ALA A 11 5.88 11.89 20.68
CA ALA A 11 5.89 10.90 19.59
C ALA A 11 4.85 9.75 19.62
N PRO A 12 3.90 9.61 20.59
CA PRO A 12 2.97 8.47 20.55
C PRO A 12 1.82 8.63 19.54
N ILE A 13 1.41 9.87 19.23
CA ILE A 13 0.19 10.14 18.46
C ILE A 13 0.35 9.80 16.97
N ALA A 14 1.48 10.18 16.35
CA ALA A 14 1.73 9.88 14.93
C ALA A 14 1.75 8.37 14.64
N ARG A 15 2.32 7.57 15.56
CA ARG A 15 2.38 6.11 15.43
C ARG A 15 1.01 5.46 15.63
N GLN A 16 0.16 6.02 16.48
CA GLN A 16 -1.22 5.56 16.66
C GLN A 16 -2.12 5.93 15.49
N ALA A 17 -1.99 7.12 14.92
CA ALA A 17 -2.73 7.53 13.73
C ALA A 17 -2.41 6.61 12.54
N ALA A 18 -1.13 6.31 12.30
CA ALA A 18 -0.72 5.35 11.28
C ALA A 18 -1.32 3.95 11.49
N ARG A 19 -1.39 3.48 12.75
CA ARG A 19 -2.01 2.19 13.11
C ARG A 19 -3.53 2.20 12.94
N GLN A 20 -4.20 3.32 13.22
CA GLN A 20 -5.65 3.45 13.05
C GLN A 20 -6.04 3.51 11.58
N VAL A 21 -5.30 4.26 10.75
CA VAL A 21 -5.49 4.30 9.29
C VAL A 21 -5.26 2.91 8.68
N ALA A 22 -4.19 2.21 9.09
CA ALA A 22 -3.94 0.83 8.66
C ALA A 22 -5.09 -0.13 9.04
N ARG A 23 -5.66 0.03 10.24
CA ARG A 23 -6.81 -0.77 10.71
C ARG A 23 -8.11 -0.42 9.98
N GLN A 24 -8.30 0.83 9.56
CA GLN A 24 -9.47 1.27 8.81
C GLN A 24 -9.41 0.78 7.35
N GLY A 25 -8.25 0.86 6.69
CA GLY A 25 -8.03 0.23 5.38
C GLY A 25 -8.28 -1.28 5.41
N SER A 26 -7.85 -1.95 6.49
CA SER A 26 -8.07 -3.38 6.68
C SER A 26 -9.54 -3.80 6.87
N ARG A 27 -10.43 -2.90 7.31
CA ARG A 27 -11.87 -3.21 7.45
C ARG A 27 -12.65 -3.06 6.14
N HIS A 28 -12.15 -2.26 5.19
CA HIS A 28 -12.71 -2.17 3.85
C HIS A 28 -12.27 -3.33 2.94
N LEU A 29 -11.27 -4.08 3.39
CA LEU A 29 -10.68 -5.26 2.75
C LEU A 29 -11.31 -6.55 3.28
N ARG A 30 -12.63 -6.69 3.19
CA ARG A 30 -13.14 -8.05 3.00
C ARG A 30 -12.87 -8.36 1.52
N PRO A 31 -11.87 -9.20 1.18
CA PRO A 31 -11.78 -9.67 -0.19
C PRO A 31 -13.13 -10.33 -0.48
N SER A 32 -13.88 -9.77 -1.42
CA SER A 32 -14.88 -10.55 -2.12
C SER A 32 -14.14 -11.78 -2.64
N GLY A 33 -14.65 -12.98 -2.34
CA GLY A 33 -13.93 -14.26 -2.50
C GLY A 33 -13.52 -14.63 -3.92
N THR A 34 -13.48 -13.68 -4.85
CA THR A 34 -13.18 -13.81 -6.26
C THR A 34 -11.91 -13.07 -6.70
N ARG A 35 -11.31 -12.22 -5.86
CA ARG A 35 -10.17 -11.38 -6.28
C ARG A 35 -8.84 -11.84 -5.67
N ALA A 36 -7.80 -11.92 -6.49
CA ALA A 36 -6.48 -12.31 -6.01
C ALA A 36 -5.91 -11.23 -5.06
N PRO A 37 -5.22 -11.62 -3.98
CA PRO A 37 -4.61 -10.66 -3.05
C PRO A 37 -3.66 -9.67 -3.72
N ALA A 38 -2.96 -10.10 -4.78
CA ALA A 38 -2.07 -9.24 -5.57
C ALA A 38 -2.82 -8.11 -6.28
N ASP A 39 -4.02 -8.40 -6.81
CA ASP A 39 -4.86 -7.39 -7.46
C ASP A 39 -5.37 -6.36 -6.44
N CYS A 40 -5.80 -6.82 -5.26
CA CYS A 40 -6.18 -5.93 -4.16
C CYS A 40 -5.02 -5.03 -3.71
N LEU A 41 -3.81 -5.60 -3.62
CA LEU A 41 -2.61 -4.84 -3.25
C LEU A 41 -2.23 -3.82 -4.32
N ALA A 42 -2.29 -4.19 -5.61
CA ALA A 42 -2.01 -3.28 -6.72
C ALA A 42 -2.96 -2.08 -6.71
N GLU A 43 -4.25 -2.29 -6.48
CA GLU A 43 -5.22 -1.19 -6.33
C GLU A 43 -4.89 -0.25 -5.19
N HIS A 44 -4.54 -0.79 -4.02
CA HIS A 44 -4.19 0.04 -2.87
C HIS A 44 -2.94 0.87 -3.15
N LEU A 45 -1.96 0.31 -3.87
CA LEU A 45 -0.77 1.04 -4.29
C LEU A 45 -1.09 2.13 -5.33
N ILE A 46 -2.01 1.88 -6.25
CA ILE A 46 -2.48 2.88 -7.22
C ILE A 46 -3.18 4.04 -6.49
N GLU A 47 -4.04 3.75 -5.51
CA GLU A 47 -4.71 4.81 -4.74
C GLU A 47 -3.70 5.60 -3.88
N ALA A 48 -2.75 4.91 -3.24
CA ALA A 48 -1.67 5.56 -2.51
C ALA A 48 -0.82 6.46 -3.43
N TYR A 49 -0.59 6.07 -4.68
CA TYR A 49 0.14 6.89 -5.66
C TYR A 49 -0.58 8.21 -5.93
N ARG A 50 -1.92 8.16 -6.08
CA ARG A 50 -2.75 9.37 -6.30
C ARG A 50 -2.66 10.32 -5.12
N HIS A 51 -2.70 9.81 -3.89
CA HIS A 51 -2.52 10.61 -2.68
C HIS A 51 -1.11 11.21 -2.59
N ALA A 52 -0.07 10.42 -2.84
CA ALA A 52 1.31 10.90 -2.84
C ALA A 52 1.55 11.99 -3.90
N ALA A 53 0.95 11.85 -5.08
CA ALA A 53 1.02 12.84 -6.15
C ALA A 53 0.33 14.15 -5.76
N ALA A 54 -0.84 14.07 -5.11
CA ALA A 54 -1.56 15.25 -4.62
C ALA A 54 -0.79 15.98 -3.50
N CYS A 55 0.06 15.26 -2.75
CA CYS A 55 0.94 15.83 -1.73
C CYS A 55 2.32 16.25 -2.28
N GLU A 56 2.59 16.02 -3.56
CA GLU A 56 3.90 16.27 -4.19
C GLU A 56 5.08 15.59 -3.45
N ASP A 57 4.86 14.42 -2.83
CA ASP A 57 5.90 13.70 -2.09
C ASP A 57 6.72 12.79 -3.04
N PRO A 58 7.96 13.18 -3.40
CA PRO A 58 8.74 12.41 -4.37
C PRO A 58 9.20 11.06 -3.82
N VAL A 59 9.42 10.94 -2.51
CA VAL A 59 9.91 9.70 -1.89
C VAL A 59 8.78 8.67 -1.87
N ALA A 60 7.57 9.08 -1.48
CA ALA A 60 6.41 8.21 -1.50
C ALA A 60 6.11 7.70 -2.91
N LEU A 61 6.18 8.57 -3.92
CA LEU A 61 5.97 8.19 -5.33
C LEU A 61 6.95 7.11 -5.79
N ASP A 62 8.24 7.25 -5.49
CA ASP A 62 9.25 6.28 -5.92
C ASP A 62 9.13 4.94 -5.18
N LEU A 63 8.84 4.95 -3.88
CA LEU A 63 8.58 3.72 -3.12
C LEU A 63 7.36 2.97 -3.65
N ILE A 64 6.29 3.69 -3.99
CA ILE A 64 5.07 3.09 -4.54
C ILE A 64 5.33 2.51 -5.94
N ARG A 65 6.12 3.20 -6.79
CA ARG A 65 6.54 2.67 -8.10
C ARG A 65 7.36 1.39 -7.96
N LEU A 66 8.31 1.34 -7.02
CA LEU A 66 9.09 0.13 -6.74
C LEU A 66 8.20 -1.02 -6.28
N ALA A 67 7.25 -0.76 -5.38
CA ALA A 67 6.31 -1.76 -4.90
C ALA A 67 5.42 -2.31 -6.04
N LEU A 68 4.87 -1.43 -6.89
CA LEU A 68 4.09 -1.84 -8.07
C LEU A 68 4.92 -2.71 -9.03
N GLY A 69 6.16 -2.31 -9.29
CA GLY A 69 7.08 -3.10 -10.12
C GLY A 69 7.42 -4.46 -9.50
N HIS A 70 7.49 -4.56 -8.17
CA HIS A 70 7.66 -5.84 -7.49
C HIS A 70 6.41 -6.72 -7.59
N VAL A 71 5.22 -6.16 -7.36
CA VAL A 71 3.94 -6.89 -7.46
C VAL A 71 3.75 -7.46 -8.86
N GLY A 72 3.92 -6.65 -9.91
CA GLY A 72 3.74 -7.10 -11.29
C GLY A 72 4.77 -8.14 -11.77
N ARG A 73 5.96 -8.20 -11.16
CA ARG A 73 6.95 -9.25 -11.45
C ARG A 73 6.74 -10.53 -10.65
N THR A 74 6.21 -10.41 -9.44
CA THR A 74 6.10 -11.53 -8.49
C THR A 74 4.80 -12.29 -8.65
N TYR A 75 3.73 -11.58 -9.04
CA TYR A 75 2.40 -12.15 -9.21
C TYR A 75 1.96 -11.89 -10.64
N PRO A 76 1.95 -12.91 -11.53
CA PRO A 76 1.39 -12.73 -12.86
C PRO A 76 -0.07 -12.29 -12.74
N PRO A 77 -0.53 -11.34 -13.58
CA PRO A 77 -1.90 -10.85 -13.50
C PRO A 77 -2.88 -12.00 -13.68
N THR A 78 -3.84 -12.07 -12.77
CA THR A 78 -4.91 -13.07 -12.70
C THR A 78 -5.83 -12.93 -13.92
N GLY A 79 -5.39 -13.45 -15.07
CA GLY A 79 -6.10 -13.31 -16.35
C GLY A 79 -5.27 -13.70 -17.57
N ILE A 80 -3.93 -13.66 -17.50
CA ILE A 80 -3.08 -14.08 -18.62
C ILE A 80 -2.98 -15.62 -18.68
N ASN A 81 -2.94 -16.30 -17.54
CA ASN A 81 -2.88 -17.78 -17.51
C ASN A 81 -4.20 -18.46 -17.86
N ALA A 82 -5.35 -17.78 -17.74
CA ALA A 82 -6.65 -18.37 -18.11
C ALA A 82 -6.87 -18.42 -19.64
N ALA A 83 -6.10 -17.65 -20.41
CA ALA A 83 -6.18 -17.63 -21.87
C ALA A 83 -5.27 -18.67 -22.56
N ASP A 84 -4.33 -19.27 -21.83
CA ASP A 84 -3.32 -20.20 -22.39
C ASP A 84 -3.73 -21.69 -22.26
N GLU A 85 -4.80 -22.01 -21.54
CA GLU A 85 -5.28 -23.40 -21.35
C GLU A 85 -6.36 -23.84 -22.38
N GLY A 86 -6.70 -22.98 -23.35
CA GLY A 86 -7.84 -23.20 -24.27
C GLY A 86 -7.51 -23.44 -25.74
N HIS A 87 -6.24 -23.47 -26.14
CA HIS A 87 -5.86 -23.68 -27.53
C HIS A 87 -4.92 -24.90 -27.60
N TRP A 88 -5.28 -25.88 -28.45
CA TRP A 88 -4.63 -27.17 -28.68
C TRP A 88 -5.13 -28.35 -27.83
N SER A 89 -6.32 -28.85 -28.16
CA SER A 89 -6.55 -30.27 -28.49
C SER A 89 -7.76 -30.41 -29.40
#